data_AF-A0AAC9J7H2-F1
#
_entry.id   AF-A0AAC9J7H2-F1
#
_cell.length_a   1.000
_cell.length_b   1.000
_cell.length_c   1.000
_cell.angle_alpha   90.00
_cell.angle_beta   90.00
_cell.angle_gamma   90.00
#
_symmetry.space_group_name_H-M   'P 1'
#
loop_
_entity.id
_entity.type
_entity.pdbx_description
1 polymer ?
#
loop_
_entity_poly.entity_id
_entity_poly.type
_entity_poly.pdbx_seq_one_letter_code
_entity_poly.pdbx_strand_id
1 'polypeptide(L)'
;MKQQSLVALSALMFSSSVFANGEFEPNKKECVNVGKEITRVSSEMDTAKSGIQKSWLKRQLGALKTKRTSCSMKGFEANKPELAKL
;
A
#
# COMPACT_ATOMS: atom_id res chain seq x y z
N MET A 1 -38.71 25.04 -0.41
CA MET A 1 -38.27 24.18 0.71
C MET A 1 -37.00 23.46 0.27
N LYS A 2 -35.97 23.46 1.12
CA LYS A 2 -34.64 22.88 0.89
C LYS A 2 -34.75 21.35 0.88
N GLN A 3 -34.20 20.68 -0.12
CA GLN A 3 -33.72 19.31 0.04
C GLN A 3 -32.25 19.26 -0.34
N GLN A 4 -31.44 19.28 0.72
CA GLN A 4 -30.02 18.98 0.72
C GLN A 4 -29.88 17.49 0.40
N SER A 5 -29.54 17.15 -0.84
CA SER A 5 -28.94 15.86 -1.13
C SER A 5 -27.43 16.04 -1.08
N LEU A 6 -26.90 16.06 0.13
CA LEU A 6 -25.47 15.94 0.38
C LEU A 6 -25.08 14.50 0.05
N VAL A 7 -24.85 14.24 -1.25
CA VAL A 7 -24.02 13.10 -1.64
C VAL A 7 -22.59 13.49 -1.26
N ALA A 8 -22.24 13.19 -0.01
CA ALA A 8 -20.86 13.17 0.41
C ALA A 8 -20.17 12.06 -0.39
N LEU A 9 -19.65 12.42 -1.57
CA LEU A 9 -18.58 11.65 -2.21
C LEU A 9 -17.46 11.62 -1.18
N SER A 10 -17.42 10.56 -0.38
CA SER A 10 -16.24 10.16 0.35
C SER A 10 -15.15 10.02 -0.71
N ALA A 11 -14.34 11.07 -0.83
CA ALA A 11 -13.07 11.02 -1.51
C ALA A 11 -12.30 9.89 -0.83
N LEU A 12 -12.34 8.71 -1.43
CA LEU A 12 -11.30 7.71 -1.27
C LEU A 12 -10.06 8.41 -1.82
N MET A 13 -9.41 9.18 -0.96
CA MET A 13 -8.06 9.68 -1.16
C MET A 13 -7.23 8.41 -1.18
N PHE A 14 -7.19 7.75 -2.34
CA PHE A 14 -6.21 6.76 -2.66
C PHE A 14 -4.89 7.52 -2.66
N SER A 15 -4.28 7.64 -1.48
CA SER A 15 -2.87 7.99 -1.37
C SER A 15 -2.07 6.82 -1.92
N SER A 16 -2.13 6.62 -3.24
CA SER A 16 -1.08 5.99 -4.01
C SER A 16 0.10 6.96 -4.00
N SER A 17 0.73 7.09 -2.83
CA SER A 17 2.01 7.75 -2.72
C SER A 17 2.98 6.97 -3.60
N VAL A 18 3.40 7.63 -4.68
CA VAL A 18 4.53 7.28 -5.55
C VAL A 18 4.26 6.17 -6.58
N PHE A 19 3.59 6.57 -7.67
CA PHE A 19 4.07 6.28 -9.02
C PHE A 19 4.71 7.55 -9.59
N ALA A 20 5.74 8.07 -8.94
CA ALA A 20 6.70 8.90 -9.66
C ALA A 20 7.60 7.92 -10.42
N ASN A 21 8.02 8.25 -11.63
CA ASN A 21 8.91 7.45 -12.49
C ASN A 21 10.33 7.22 -11.91
N GLY A 22 10.50 7.32 -10.59
CA GLY A 22 11.68 6.89 -9.87
C GLY A 22 11.61 5.38 -9.66
N GLU A 23 12.64 4.69 -10.13
CA GLU A 23 12.91 3.32 -9.75
C GLU A 23 12.93 3.21 -8.22
N PHE A 24 12.24 2.20 -7.68
CA PHE A 24 12.17 2.04 -6.23
C PHE A 24 13.57 1.78 -5.67
N GLU A 25 14.11 2.72 -4.91
CA GLU A 25 15.39 2.57 -4.22
C GLU A 25 15.16 1.99 -2.82
N PRO A 26 15.58 0.73 -2.55
CA PRO A 26 15.33 0.10 -1.27
C PRO A 26 16.21 0.74 -0.19
N ASN A 27 15.60 1.18 0.90
CA ASN A 27 16.27 1.60 2.13
C ASN A 27 15.44 1.19 3.35
N LYS A 28 16.01 1.29 4.57
CA LYS A 28 15.35 0.88 5.81
C LYS A 28 13.93 1.43 5.95
N LYS A 29 13.74 2.74 5.74
CA LYS A 29 12.46 3.44 5.91
C LYS A 29 11.44 3.00 4.85
N GLU A 30 11.84 2.99 3.59
CA GLU A 30 10.97 2.60 2.49
C GLU A 30 10.52 1.14 2.62
N CYS A 31 11.41 0.25 3.07
CA CYS A 31 11.09 -1.15 3.26
C CYS A 31 10.11 -1.40 4.43
N VAL A 32 10.20 -0.61 5.51
CA VAL A 32 9.17 -0.60 6.57
C VAL A 32 7.83 -0.15 6.01
N ASN A 33 7.81 0.93 5.22
CA ASN A 33 6.58 1.45 4.62
C ASN A 33 5.96 0.45 3.64
N VAL A 34 6.76 -0.21 2.80
CA VAL A 34 6.30 -1.31 1.93
C VAL A 34 5.64 -2.42 2.76
N GLY A 35 6.22 -2.78 3.91
CA GLY A 35 5.60 -3.74 4.83
C GLY A 35 4.23 -3.30 5.36
N LYS A 36 4.12 -2.05 5.82
CA LYS A 36 2.86 -1.46 6.30
C LYS A 36 1.79 -1.44 5.21
N GLU A 37 2.18 -1.03 4.00
CA GLU A 37 1.28 -0.97 2.84
C GLU A 37 0.81 -2.36 2.39
N ILE A 38 1.66 -3.38 2.46
CA ILE A 38 1.24 -4.77 2.18
C ILE A 38 0.13 -5.20 3.15
N THR A 39 0.29 -4.93 4.44
CA THR A 39 -0.72 -5.26 5.45
C THR A 39 -2.02 -4.49 5.19
N ARG A 40 -1.94 -3.18 4.91
CA ARG A 40 -3.10 -2.34 4.58
C ARG A 40 -3.86 -2.85 3.36
N VAL A 41 -3.17 -3.04 2.24
CA VAL A 41 -3.78 -3.49 0.97
C VAL A 41 -4.35 -4.90 1.09
N SER A 42 -3.70 -5.78 1.85
CA SER A 42 -4.25 -7.13 2.12
C SER A 42 -5.56 -7.04 2.91
N SER A 43 -5.60 -6.23 3.98
CA SER A 43 -6.82 -6.02 4.77
C SER A 43 -7.95 -5.37 3.96
N GLU A 44 -7.63 -4.44 3.07
CA GLU A 44 -8.61 -3.84 2.15
C GLU A 44 -9.14 -4.86 1.14
N MET A 45 -8.30 -5.79 0.70
CA MET A 45 -8.70 -6.85 -0.24
C MET A 45 -9.66 -7.85 0.42
N ASP A 46 -9.43 -8.18 1.69
CA ASP A 46 -10.29 -9.09 2.46
C ASP A 46 -11.68 -8.51 2.70
N THR A 47 -11.77 -7.18 2.87
CA THR A 47 -13.03 -6.47 3.12
C THR A 47 -13.73 -6.00 1.84
N ALA A 48 -13.02 -5.96 0.70
CA ALA A 48 -13.59 -5.54 -0.59
C ALA A 48 -14.72 -6.49 -1.03
N LYS A 49 -15.86 -5.92 -1.43
CA LYS A 49 -17.00 -6.67 -1.99
C LYS A 49 -17.02 -6.67 -3.52
N SER A 50 -16.44 -5.64 -4.15
CA SER A 50 -16.41 -5.49 -5.61
C SER A 50 -15.26 -6.30 -6.23
N GLY A 51 -15.57 -7.07 -7.28
CA GLY A 51 -14.55 -7.81 -8.05
C GLY A 51 -13.54 -6.90 -8.73
N ILE A 52 -13.96 -5.71 -9.18
CA ILE A 52 -13.08 -4.71 -9.79
C ILE A 52 -12.09 -4.17 -8.75
N GLN A 53 -12.58 -3.83 -7.56
CA GLN A 53 -11.75 -3.36 -6.45
C GLN A 53 -10.75 -4.44 -6.02
N LYS A 54 -11.19 -5.70 -5.88
CA LYS A 54 -10.27 -6.84 -5.61
C LYS A 54 -9.20 -6.98 -6.68
N SER A 55 -9.58 -6.85 -7.97
CA SER A 55 -8.64 -6.93 -9.09
C SER A 55 -7.58 -5.82 -9.05
N TRP A 56 -7.99 -4.61 -8.68
CA TRP A 56 -7.06 -3.48 -8.50
C TRP A 56 -6.13 -3.68 -7.30
N LEU A 57 -6.68 -4.04 -6.13
CA LEU A 57 -5.91 -4.31 -4.91
C LEU A 57 -4.91 -5.46 -5.12
N LYS A 58 -5.29 -6.50 -5.88
CA LYS A 58 -4.39 -7.60 -6.22
C LYS A 58 -3.18 -7.13 -7.05
N ARG A 59 -3.37 -6.21 -8.01
CA ARG A 59 -2.27 -5.62 -8.78
C ARG A 59 -1.36 -4.77 -7.89
N GLN A 60 -1.96 -3.96 -7.02
CA GLN A 60 -1.21 -3.14 -6.06
C GLN A 60 -0.38 -4.01 -5.11
N LEU A 61 -0.98 -5.07 -4.57
CA LEU A 61 -0.29 -6.05 -3.72
C LEU A 61 0.86 -6.74 -4.45
N GLY A 62 0.69 -7.06 -5.73
CA GLY A 62 1.76 -7.59 -6.58
C GLY A 62 2.95 -6.64 -6.68
N ALA A 63 2.72 -5.37 -6.99
CA ALA A 63 3.78 -4.36 -7.07
C ALA A 63 4.49 -4.15 -5.71
N LEU A 64 3.74 -4.13 -4.61
CA LEU A 64 4.31 -4.02 -3.26
C LEU A 64 5.16 -5.24 -2.89
N LYS A 65 4.74 -6.45 -3.27
CA LYS A 65 5.54 -7.67 -3.07
C LYS A 65 6.86 -7.62 -3.84
N THR A 66 6.86 -7.11 -5.08
CA THR A 66 8.10 -6.88 -5.83
C THR A 66 9.03 -5.93 -5.09
N LYS A 67 8.52 -4.80 -4.57
CA LYS A 67 9.32 -3.87 -3.74
C LYS A 67 9.88 -4.57 -2.49
N ARG A 68 9.09 -5.42 -1.83
CA ARG A 68 9.53 -6.21 -0.66
C ARG A 68 10.65 -7.19 -1.03
N THR A 69 10.62 -7.79 -2.21
CA THR A 69 11.71 -8.63 -2.70
C THR A 69 13.00 -7.80 -2.85
N SER A 70 12.92 -6.62 -3.47
CA SER A 70 14.06 -5.70 -3.58
C SER A 70 14.62 -5.29 -2.21
N CYS A 71 13.75 -5.06 -1.22
CA CYS A 71 14.14 -4.82 0.17
C CYS A 71 14.91 -6.00 0.78
N SER A 72 14.42 -7.21 0.57
CA SER A 72 15.03 -8.44 1.12
C SER A 72 16.41 -8.68 0.47
N MET A 73 16.51 -8.49 -0.85
CA MET A 73 17.79 -8.56 -1.58
C MET A 73 18.84 -7.57 -1.09
N LYS A 74 18.42 -6.41 -0.56
CA LYS A 74 19.30 -5.40 0.04
C LYS A 74 19.49 -5.57 1.56
N GLY A 75 18.91 -6.61 2.16
CA GLY A 75 19.06 -6.93 3.58
C GLY A 75 18.16 -6.15 4.54
N PHE A 76 17.14 -5.45 4.03
CA PHE A 76 16.14 -4.70 4.80
C PHE A 76 14.94 -5.57 5.19
N GLU A 77 15.20 -6.73 5.78
CA GLU A 77 14.14 -7.65 6.19
C GLU A 77 13.44 -7.21 7.48
N ALA A 78 12.13 -7.43 7.54
CA ALA A 78 11.28 -7.09 8.68
C ALA A 78 11.62 -7.87 9.98
N ASN A 79 12.40 -8.95 9.90
CA ASN A 79 12.79 -9.79 11.04
C ASN A 79 14.13 -9.41 11.68
N LYS A 80 14.75 -8.29 11.28
CA LYS A 80 15.88 -7.74 12.02
C LYS A 80 15.36 -6.79 13.10
N PRO A 81 15.64 -7.04 14.41
CA PRO A 81 15.15 -6.20 15.52
C PRO A 81 15.61 -4.73 15.46
N GLU A 82 16.57 -4.39 14.59
CA GLU A 82 16.97 -3.02 14.31
C GLU A 82 15.93 -2.20 13.52
N LEU A 83 15.04 -2.83 12.74
CA LEU A 83 14.09 -2.12 11.88
C LEU A 83 12.79 -1.72 12.61
N ALA A 84 12.53 -2.33 13.77
CA ALA A 84 11.35 -2.09 14.59
C ALA A 84 11.43 -0.82 15.46
N LYS A 85 12.58 -0.12 15.45
CA LYS A 85 12.84 1.09 16.24
C LYS A 85 12.75 2.40 15.43
N LEU A 86 12.33 2.34 14.15
CA LEU A 86 12.16 3.49 13.26
C LEU A 86 10.69 3.84 13.03
#